data_AF-A0A2E7CGF5-F1
#
_entry.id   AF-A0A2E7CGF5-F1
#
_cell.length_a   1.000
_cell.length_b   1.000
_cell.length_c   1.000
_cell.angle_alpha   90.00
_cell.angle_beta   90.00
_cell.angle_gamma   90.00
#
_symmetry.space_group_name_H-M   'P 1'
#
loop_
_entity.id
_entity.type
_entity.pdbx_description
1 polymer ?
#
loop_
_entity_poly.entity_id
_entity_poly.type
_entity_poly.pdbx_seq_one_letter_code
_entity_poly.pdbx_strand_id
1 'polypeptide(L)'
;FVAAPTYDSDEGGHLGLFGSIPVDGYYVTYCAGGMSSCFTSGQDILNFSTSSNIVGGSSSVICGFYISHSGAYSYWKNCYDGDNEQRMRYFVRYTFDADDDGIPAEDDCDDFDPLVLDDCDGDDVVTSEDCDDEDASVGADCDGDGLLPEEDCDDTNDSLGSDFGDCDGDGVLAEVDCDDTDYDVGTTGTSGSSSECAGTDCLSILENGYSTGDGYYWIAPYDLEPFEVYCDMTTDGGGWVLFGDIDSAYDNFSGSVPVGTQFLGVVGEPGYSLDLNELNQVQEASFDVMIQYGGADVKAEIVNGYTKPDGTFFVPPTQQDFAYYGLLGSSDVDGLYLSYCATVGSCSGYDYLNFSLSSGLPSSANVSCGFYSYYGSWKYCPGADSEQRMRYFIRY
;
A
#
# COMPACT_ATOMS: atom_id res chain seq x y z
N PHE A 1 -26.40 18.62 5.12
CA PHE A 1 -25.36 17.72 5.68
C PHE A 1 -25.68 17.23 7.08
N VAL A 2 -25.97 18.09 8.08
CA VAL A 2 -26.27 17.62 9.45
C VAL A 2 -27.76 17.74 9.75
N ALA A 3 -28.44 16.62 9.99
CA ALA A 3 -29.85 16.62 10.41
C ALA A 3 -29.99 17.12 11.86
N ALA A 4 -31.11 17.78 12.15
CA ALA A 4 -31.40 18.25 13.50
C ALA A 4 -31.43 17.07 14.51
N PRO A 5 -31.02 17.30 15.76
CA PRO A 5 -30.95 16.26 16.79
C PRO A 5 -32.28 15.53 16.95
N THR A 6 -32.25 14.21 17.11
CA THR A 6 -33.47 13.45 17.44
C THR A 6 -33.91 13.66 18.90
N TYR A 7 -33.07 14.29 19.74
CA TYR A 7 -33.37 14.69 21.11
C TYR A 7 -33.01 16.16 21.36
N ASP A 8 -34.04 16.98 21.51
CA ASP A 8 -33.94 18.38 21.91
C ASP A 8 -34.02 18.45 23.45
N SER A 9 -32.86 18.33 24.10
CA SER A 9 -32.72 18.76 25.49
C SER A 9 -31.81 19.98 25.50
N ASP A 10 -32.30 21.06 26.11
CA ASP A 10 -31.74 22.42 26.21
C ASP A 10 -30.28 22.55 26.74
N GLU A 11 -29.49 21.48 26.82
CA GLU A 11 -28.11 21.47 27.32
C GLU A 11 -27.17 20.70 26.38
N GLY A 12 -26.93 21.28 25.20
CA GLY A 12 -25.66 21.21 24.49
C GLY A 12 -25.05 19.83 24.30
N GLY A 13 -25.55 19.12 23.28
CA GLY A 13 -24.81 18.21 22.41
C GLY A 13 -25.66 17.01 21.98
N HIS A 14 -25.51 16.66 20.72
CA HIS A 14 -26.60 16.08 19.97
C HIS A 14 -26.08 14.92 19.15
N LEU A 15 -26.44 13.72 19.59
CA LEU A 15 -26.43 12.58 18.71
C LEU A 15 -27.25 12.91 17.46
N GLY A 16 -26.69 12.63 16.29
CA GLY A 16 -27.34 12.97 15.03
C GLY A 16 -26.85 12.14 13.86
N LEU A 17 -27.43 12.47 12.71
CA LEU A 17 -27.11 11.87 11.43
C LEU A 17 -26.39 12.88 10.54
N PHE A 18 -25.32 12.43 9.91
CA PHE A 18 -24.74 13.11 8.77
C PHE A 18 -25.46 12.58 7.52
N GLY A 19 -26.41 13.36 7.01
CA GLY A 19 -27.47 12.89 6.10
C GLY A 19 -28.77 12.56 6.84
N SER A 20 -29.72 11.94 6.15
CA SER A 20 -31.06 11.62 6.70
C SER A 20 -31.63 10.25 6.32
N ILE A 21 -31.07 9.58 5.31
CA ILE A 21 -31.56 8.33 4.74
C ILE A 21 -30.39 7.33 4.75
N PRO A 22 -30.62 6.04 5.06
CA PRO A 22 -29.56 5.04 4.97
C PRO A 22 -29.26 4.68 3.51
N VAL A 23 -27.99 4.47 3.19
CA VAL A 23 -27.52 3.92 1.91
C VAL A 23 -26.96 2.53 2.21
N ASP A 24 -27.38 1.52 1.45
CA ASP A 24 -27.02 0.10 1.66
C ASP A 24 -27.26 -0.41 3.09
N GLY A 25 -28.31 0.11 3.73
CA GLY A 25 -28.69 -0.26 5.10
C GLY A 25 -27.88 0.42 6.20
N TYR A 26 -26.99 1.37 5.86
CA TYR A 26 -26.16 2.10 6.83
C TYR A 26 -26.50 3.60 6.86
N TYR A 27 -26.56 4.15 8.06
CA TYR A 27 -26.58 5.58 8.34
C TYR A 27 -25.18 6.07 8.70
N VAL A 28 -24.83 7.30 8.34
CA VAL A 28 -23.68 7.97 8.94
C VAL A 28 -24.12 8.62 10.25
N THR A 29 -23.77 7.99 11.36
CA THR A 29 -24.13 8.45 12.70
C THR A 29 -22.97 9.22 13.33
N TYR A 30 -23.28 10.28 14.05
CA TYR A 30 -22.28 10.99 14.84
C TYR A 30 -22.75 11.23 16.27
N CYS A 31 -21.76 11.32 17.15
CA CYS A 31 -21.90 11.84 18.49
C CYS A 31 -20.83 12.92 18.67
N ALA A 32 -21.26 14.14 19.00
CA ALA A 32 -20.38 15.25 19.34
C ALA A 32 -21.05 16.16 20.38
N GLY A 33 -20.29 16.68 21.34
CA GLY A 33 -20.79 17.62 22.35
C GLY A 33 -20.04 17.62 23.70
N GLY A 34 -20.38 18.56 24.58
CA GLY A 34 -19.71 18.75 25.89
C GLY A 34 -20.01 17.66 26.92
N MET A 35 -19.53 17.85 28.17
CA MET A 35 -19.61 16.85 29.27
C MET A 35 -21.01 16.33 29.62
N SER A 36 -22.09 16.95 29.11
CA SER A 36 -23.50 16.59 29.32
C SER A 36 -24.15 15.85 28.14
N SER A 37 -23.42 15.66 27.04
CA SER A 37 -23.94 15.17 25.77
C SER A 37 -22.97 14.20 25.12
N CYS A 38 -23.48 13.15 24.48
CA CYS A 38 -22.65 11.99 24.12
C CYS A 38 -22.03 11.33 25.35
N PHE A 39 -22.87 11.22 26.38
CA PHE A 39 -22.56 10.62 27.68
C PHE A 39 -21.39 11.34 28.39
N THR A 40 -21.12 10.97 29.63
CA THR A 40 -20.34 11.76 30.63
C THR A 40 -18.86 11.99 30.30
N SER A 41 -18.41 11.72 29.08
CA SER A 41 -16.99 11.60 28.72
C SER A 41 -16.55 12.45 27.53
N GLY A 42 -17.44 13.23 26.89
CA GLY A 42 -17.07 14.14 25.79
C GLY A 42 -16.46 13.40 24.58
N GLN A 43 -17.11 12.33 24.14
CA GLN A 43 -16.65 11.49 23.04
C GLN A 43 -17.12 12.07 21.70
N ASP A 44 -16.17 12.32 20.79
CA ASP A 44 -16.44 12.75 19.41
C ASP A 44 -16.22 11.56 18.47
N ILE A 45 -17.31 10.97 17.97
CA ILE A 45 -17.25 9.79 17.08
C ILE A 45 -18.21 9.99 15.92
N LEU A 46 -17.74 9.69 14.72
CA LEU A 46 -18.52 9.58 13.49
C LEU A 46 -18.32 8.16 12.93
N ASN A 47 -19.38 7.40 12.66
CA ASN A 47 -19.23 6.06 12.07
C ASN A 47 -20.51 5.63 11.32
N PHE A 48 -20.35 4.70 10.39
CA PHE A 48 -21.46 4.01 9.74
C PHE A 48 -22.16 3.07 10.72
N SER A 49 -23.49 3.12 10.75
CA SER A 49 -24.29 2.26 11.62
C SER A 49 -25.60 1.84 10.97
N THR A 50 -26.02 0.60 11.20
CA THR A 50 -27.35 0.11 10.83
C THR A 50 -28.48 0.69 11.69
N SER A 51 -28.15 1.52 12.69
CA SER A 51 -29.11 2.20 13.56
C SER A 51 -29.01 3.71 13.41
N SER A 52 -30.15 4.40 13.37
CA SER A 52 -30.23 5.85 13.30
C SER A 52 -30.15 6.57 14.65
N ASN A 53 -30.12 5.83 15.76
CA ASN A 53 -30.37 6.38 17.11
C ASN A 53 -29.18 6.30 18.07
N ILE A 54 -28.14 5.53 17.77
CA ILE A 54 -26.91 5.41 18.57
C ILE A 54 -25.76 5.24 17.59
N VAL A 55 -24.60 5.85 17.87
CA VAL A 55 -23.33 5.42 17.25
C VAL A 55 -23.06 4.02 17.75
N GLY A 56 -23.61 3.07 16.99
CA GLY A 56 -24.20 1.83 17.46
C GLY A 56 -23.30 0.96 18.34
N GLY A 57 -23.88 0.04 19.10
CA GLY A 57 -23.08 -1.03 19.72
C GLY A 57 -22.29 -1.83 18.67
N SER A 58 -21.39 -2.70 19.12
CA SER A 58 -20.55 -3.53 18.23
C SER A 58 -21.32 -4.29 17.13
N SER A 59 -22.58 -4.61 17.38
CA SER A 59 -23.48 -5.31 16.44
C SER A 59 -24.01 -4.45 15.30
N SER A 60 -23.84 -3.13 15.37
CA SER A 60 -24.48 -2.18 14.45
C SER A 60 -23.49 -1.32 13.68
N VAL A 61 -22.22 -1.24 14.11
CA VAL A 61 -21.14 -0.65 13.30
C VAL A 61 -20.51 -1.71 12.41
N ILE A 62 -19.95 -1.31 11.27
CA ILE A 62 -19.20 -2.21 10.38
C ILE A 62 -17.92 -2.65 11.10
N CYS A 63 -17.04 -1.69 11.38
CA CYS A 63 -15.85 -1.79 12.23
C CYS A 63 -15.47 -0.40 12.76
N GLY A 64 -14.32 -0.25 13.42
CA GLY A 64 -13.83 1.02 13.97
C GLY A 64 -14.40 1.37 15.34
N PHE A 65 -14.41 2.66 15.70
CA PHE A 65 -14.88 3.09 17.02
C PHE A 65 -16.40 2.97 17.15
N TYR A 66 -16.83 2.48 18.31
CA TYR A 66 -18.24 2.37 18.67
C TYR A 66 -18.44 2.67 20.15
N ILE A 67 -19.68 2.98 20.54
CA ILE A 67 -20.01 3.39 21.91
C ILE A 67 -20.76 2.27 22.65
N SER A 68 -20.43 2.08 23.92
CA SER A 68 -21.14 1.14 24.79
C SER A 68 -22.63 1.52 24.97
N HIS A 69 -23.50 0.55 25.29
CA HIS A 69 -24.93 0.83 25.49
C HIS A 69 -25.24 1.79 26.65
N SER A 70 -24.30 1.97 27.60
CA SER A 70 -24.36 2.98 28.68
C SER A 70 -23.63 4.28 28.34
N GLY A 71 -22.97 4.30 27.19
CA GLY A 71 -22.24 5.41 26.60
C GLY A 71 -21.03 5.93 27.35
N ALA A 72 -20.61 5.28 28.43
CA ALA A 72 -19.48 5.72 29.23
C ALA A 72 -18.12 5.61 28.53
N TYR A 73 -17.99 4.65 27.58
CA TYR A 73 -16.73 4.28 26.93
C TYR A 73 -16.91 4.06 25.43
N SER A 74 -15.86 4.42 24.68
CA SER A 74 -15.65 4.00 23.30
C SER A 74 -14.81 2.72 23.26
N TYR A 75 -15.08 1.89 22.26
CA TYR A 75 -14.39 0.64 22.00
C TYR A 75 -14.06 0.55 20.52
N TRP A 76 -13.07 -0.27 20.18
CA TRP A 76 -12.70 -0.58 18.80
C TRP A 76 -13.27 -1.92 18.38
N LYS A 77 -13.91 -1.97 17.21
CA LYS A 77 -14.29 -3.20 16.52
C LYS A 77 -13.31 -3.41 15.37
N ASN A 78 -12.69 -4.58 15.32
CA ASN A 78 -11.74 -4.87 14.26
C ASN A 78 -12.39 -4.87 12.87
N CYS A 79 -11.69 -4.31 11.90
CA CYS A 79 -12.03 -4.36 10.47
C CYS A 79 -11.46 -5.65 9.86
N TYR A 80 -12.21 -6.21 8.90
CA TYR A 80 -11.78 -7.38 8.14
C TYR A 80 -10.58 -7.03 7.26
N ASP A 81 -10.70 -5.92 6.52
CA ASP A 81 -9.61 -5.34 5.72
C ASP A 81 -9.07 -4.10 6.45
N GLY A 82 -7.88 -4.23 7.07
CA GLY A 82 -7.19 -3.12 7.72
C GLY A 82 -6.19 -3.56 8.80
N ASP A 83 -5.22 -2.69 9.09
CA ASP A 83 -4.16 -2.89 10.10
C ASP A 83 -4.70 -2.97 11.55
N ASN A 84 -5.98 -2.63 11.76
CA ASN A 84 -6.65 -2.59 13.05
C ASN A 84 -5.99 -1.66 14.08
N GLU A 85 -5.16 -0.71 13.63
CA GLU A 85 -4.76 0.42 14.45
C GLU A 85 -5.97 1.31 14.75
N GLN A 86 -6.04 1.86 15.97
CA GLN A 86 -7.19 2.64 16.43
C GLN A 86 -7.20 4.07 15.85
N ARG A 87 -7.45 4.17 14.55
CA ARG A 87 -7.51 5.42 13.78
C ARG A 87 -8.60 5.35 12.73
N MET A 88 -9.35 6.44 12.54
CA MET A 88 -10.34 6.55 11.47
C MET A 88 -10.06 7.83 10.69
N ARG A 89 -10.11 7.74 9.36
CA ARG A 89 -10.05 8.88 8.44
C ARG A 89 -11.37 8.94 7.68
N TYR A 90 -11.84 10.16 7.42
CA TYR A 90 -13.11 10.38 6.74
C TYR A 90 -12.85 11.22 5.49
N PHE A 91 -13.37 10.76 4.36
CA PHE A 91 -13.32 11.44 3.08
C PHE A 91 -14.75 11.82 2.67
N VAL A 92 -14.90 12.94 1.97
CA VAL A 92 -16.18 13.35 1.38
C VAL A 92 -15.93 13.72 -0.08
N ARG A 93 -16.66 13.06 -0.99
CA ARG A 93 -16.76 13.43 -2.41
C ARG A 93 -18.08 14.16 -2.60
N TYR A 94 -18.07 15.25 -3.34
CA TYR A 94 -19.30 15.91 -3.78
C TYR A 94 -19.68 15.29 -5.12
N THR A 95 -20.84 14.66 -5.21
CA THR A 95 -21.50 14.43 -6.49
C THR A 95 -22.29 15.70 -6.78
N PHE A 96 -21.86 16.45 -7.79
CA PHE A 96 -22.65 17.56 -8.32
C PHE A 96 -23.69 16.91 -9.23
N ASP A 97 -24.95 17.18 -8.99
CA ASP A 97 -26.08 16.74 -9.80
C ASP A 97 -26.73 18.07 -10.23
N ALA A 98 -26.70 18.34 -11.54
CA ALA A 98 -26.93 19.66 -12.08
C ALA A 98 -28.43 19.99 -12.23
N ASP A 99 -29.26 18.97 -12.41
CA ASP A 99 -30.70 19.08 -12.61
C ASP A 99 -31.57 18.38 -11.55
N ASP A 100 -30.93 17.82 -10.52
CA ASP A 100 -31.51 17.16 -9.34
C ASP A 100 -32.27 15.85 -9.65
N ASP A 101 -31.83 15.06 -10.64
CA ASP A 101 -32.45 13.79 -11.02
C ASP A 101 -31.95 12.56 -10.20
N GLY A 102 -30.82 12.73 -9.50
CA GLY A 102 -30.17 11.71 -8.68
C GLY A 102 -28.93 11.08 -9.30
N ILE A 103 -28.54 11.48 -10.52
CA ILE A 103 -27.36 11.01 -11.23
C ILE A 103 -26.24 12.06 -11.08
N PRO A 104 -24.99 11.66 -10.79
CA PRO A 104 -23.88 12.59 -10.78
C PRO A 104 -23.66 13.18 -12.18
N ALA A 105 -23.33 14.46 -12.27
CA ALA A 105 -23.01 15.19 -13.50
C ALA A 105 -21.87 14.59 -14.36
N GLU A 106 -21.13 13.63 -13.82
CA GLU A 106 -20.10 12.87 -14.54
C GLU A 106 -20.67 11.65 -15.28
N ASP A 107 -21.85 11.19 -14.87
CA ASP A 107 -22.57 10.01 -15.35
C ASP A 107 -23.94 10.39 -15.97
N ASP A 108 -24.27 11.68 -16.06
CA ASP A 108 -25.52 12.22 -16.60
C ASP A 108 -25.32 12.70 -18.05
N CYS A 109 -26.11 12.12 -18.95
CA CYS A 109 -26.09 12.41 -20.38
C CYS A 109 -26.53 13.84 -20.73
N ASP A 110 -27.41 14.45 -19.94
CA ASP A 110 -27.77 15.86 -20.04
C ASP A 110 -28.08 16.44 -18.66
N ASP A 111 -27.03 16.97 -18.03
CA ASP A 111 -27.00 17.81 -16.81
C ASP A 111 -28.05 18.96 -16.70
N PHE A 112 -28.91 19.13 -17.70
CA PHE A 112 -29.97 20.13 -17.74
C PHE A 112 -31.37 19.56 -18.00
N ASP A 113 -31.52 18.25 -18.24
CA ASP A 113 -32.79 17.58 -18.50
C ASP A 113 -32.96 16.28 -17.67
N PRO A 114 -33.75 16.31 -16.58
CA PRO A 114 -33.85 15.22 -15.58
C PRO A 114 -34.66 14.00 -16.09
N LEU A 115 -34.84 13.89 -17.40
CA LEU A 115 -35.47 12.79 -18.12
C LEU A 115 -34.49 12.04 -19.02
N VAL A 116 -33.30 12.60 -19.26
CA VAL A 116 -32.17 11.96 -19.91
C VAL A 116 -31.29 11.50 -18.76
N LEU A 117 -31.11 10.19 -18.61
CA LEU A 117 -30.48 9.60 -17.42
C LEU A 117 -29.04 9.16 -17.76
N ASP A 118 -28.61 8.03 -17.23
CA ASP A 118 -27.31 7.37 -17.41
C ASP A 118 -27.33 6.36 -18.57
N ASP A 119 -28.03 6.63 -19.67
CA ASP A 119 -28.10 5.81 -20.90
C ASP A 119 -28.24 6.78 -22.09
N CYS A 120 -27.10 7.20 -22.62
CA CYS A 120 -26.99 8.35 -23.53
C CYS A 120 -27.41 7.97 -24.95
N ASP A 121 -27.20 6.72 -25.35
CA ASP A 121 -27.52 6.23 -26.67
C ASP A 121 -28.86 5.47 -26.76
N GLY A 122 -29.43 5.08 -25.62
CA GLY A 122 -30.74 4.47 -25.47
C GLY A 122 -30.76 2.97 -25.74
N ASP A 123 -29.67 2.24 -25.51
CA ASP A 123 -29.57 0.79 -25.70
C ASP A 123 -29.96 -0.06 -24.47
N ASP A 124 -30.37 0.59 -23.38
CA ASP A 124 -30.70 0.03 -22.06
C ASP A 124 -29.46 -0.44 -21.25
N VAL A 125 -28.24 -0.05 -21.60
CA VAL A 125 -27.00 -0.19 -20.80
C VAL A 125 -26.69 1.15 -20.12
N VAL A 126 -26.20 1.10 -18.88
CA VAL A 126 -25.87 2.35 -18.16
C VAL A 126 -24.47 2.84 -18.55
N THR A 127 -24.23 4.15 -18.52
CA THR A 127 -22.95 4.80 -18.88
C THR A 127 -21.71 4.17 -18.25
N SER A 128 -21.84 3.59 -17.05
CA SER A 128 -20.73 2.94 -16.35
C SER A 128 -20.43 1.51 -16.82
N GLU A 129 -21.38 0.88 -17.50
CA GLU A 129 -21.32 -0.48 -18.05
C GLU A 129 -21.27 -0.47 -19.59
N ASP A 130 -21.47 0.70 -20.20
CA ASP A 130 -21.46 0.90 -21.64
C ASP A 130 -20.05 1.21 -22.16
N CYS A 131 -19.63 0.44 -23.15
CA CYS A 131 -18.35 0.52 -23.82
C CYS A 131 -18.21 1.78 -24.70
N ASP A 132 -19.31 2.24 -25.29
CA ASP A 132 -19.41 3.49 -26.04
C ASP A 132 -20.85 4.02 -25.96
N ASP A 133 -21.17 4.71 -24.86
CA ASP A 133 -22.48 5.31 -24.57
C ASP A 133 -22.88 6.43 -25.58
N GLU A 134 -22.16 6.60 -26.69
CA GLU A 134 -22.59 7.40 -27.85
C GLU A 134 -23.08 6.53 -29.04
N ASP A 135 -22.98 5.20 -28.97
CA ASP A 135 -23.26 4.23 -30.04
C ASP A 135 -24.01 2.98 -29.54
N ALA A 136 -25.34 3.03 -29.64
CA ALA A 136 -26.29 1.97 -29.25
C ALA A 136 -26.14 0.60 -29.96
N SER A 137 -25.06 0.42 -30.75
CA SER A 137 -24.63 -0.88 -31.28
C SER A 137 -23.50 -1.52 -30.49
N VAL A 138 -22.92 -0.81 -29.51
CA VAL A 138 -21.79 -1.21 -28.68
C VAL A 138 -22.21 -1.07 -27.22
N GLY A 139 -22.98 -2.04 -26.70
CA GLY A 139 -23.34 -2.07 -25.29
C GLY A 139 -22.21 -2.63 -24.41
N ALA A 140 -22.55 -3.34 -23.34
CA ALA A 140 -21.57 -3.89 -22.37
C ALA A 140 -20.61 -4.98 -22.89
N ASP A 141 -20.75 -5.46 -24.13
CA ASP A 141 -19.87 -6.45 -24.76
C ASP A 141 -18.88 -5.69 -25.66
N CYS A 142 -17.80 -5.20 -25.06
CA CYS A 142 -16.89 -4.21 -25.65
C CYS A 142 -16.14 -4.75 -26.88
N ASP A 143 -15.87 -6.05 -26.93
CA ASP A 143 -15.15 -6.68 -28.05
C ASP A 143 -16.05 -7.46 -29.02
N GLY A 144 -17.31 -7.72 -28.64
CA GLY A 144 -18.33 -8.32 -29.47
C GLY A 144 -18.25 -9.85 -29.57
N ASP A 145 -17.58 -10.53 -28.64
CA ASP A 145 -17.48 -11.98 -28.62
C ASP A 145 -18.75 -12.67 -28.08
N GLY A 146 -19.64 -11.88 -27.45
CA GLY A 146 -20.91 -12.31 -26.89
C GLY A 146 -20.88 -12.66 -25.41
N LEU A 147 -19.79 -12.34 -24.71
CA LEU A 147 -19.66 -12.37 -23.26
C LEU A 147 -19.89 -10.97 -22.69
N LEU A 148 -20.30 -10.92 -21.42
CA LEU A 148 -20.42 -9.67 -20.66
C LEU A 148 -19.16 -9.49 -19.83
N PRO A 149 -18.87 -8.29 -19.29
CA PRO A 149 -17.63 -8.03 -18.56
C PRO A 149 -17.46 -8.92 -17.32
N GLU A 150 -18.56 -9.43 -16.75
CA GLU A 150 -18.52 -10.41 -15.66
C GLU A 150 -18.20 -11.86 -16.06
N GLU A 151 -18.35 -12.18 -17.34
CA GLU A 151 -18.14 -13.50 -17.96
C GLU A 151 -16.94 -13.51 -18.92
N ASP A 152 -16.35 -12.33 -19.16
CA ASP A 152 -15.22 -12.08 -20.04
C ASP A 152 -13.94 -11.84 -19.23
N CYS A 153 -12.85 -12.49 -19.63
CA CYS A 153 -11.56 -12.33 -18.96
C CYS A 153 -10.85 -11.04 -19.40
N ASP A 154 -11.11 -10.58 -20.62
CA ASP A 154 -10.65 -9.30 -21.15
C ASP A 154 -11.68 -8.81 -22.16
N ASP A 155 -12.65 -8.04 -21.67
CA ASP A 155 -13.75 -7.42 -22.42
C ASP A 155 -13.28 -6.51 -23.58
N THR A 156 -11.96 -6.30 -23.74
CA THR A 156 -11.40 -5.57 -24.88
C THR A 156 -10.79 -6.46 -25.97
N ASN A 157 -10.88 -7.79 -25.83
CA ASN A 157 -10.19 -8.77 -26.66
C ASN A 157 -11.01 -10.04 -26.93
N ASP A 158 -11.62 -10.08 -28.13
CA ASP A 158 -12.57 -11.10 -28.63
C ASP A 158 -12.10 -12.57 -28.63
N SER A 159 -10.87 -12.78 -28.21
CA SER A 159 -10.18 -14.06 -28.20
C SER A 159 -9.89 -14.56 -26.77
N LEU A 160 -10.16 -13.77 -25.73
CA LEU A 160 -9.87 -14.05 -24.32
C LEU A 160 -11.16 -14.14 -23.49
N GLY A 161 -12.04 -15.07 -23.83
CA GLY A 161 -13.28 -15.28 -23.07
C GLY A 161 -13.94 -16.61 -23.41
N SER A 162 -14.18 -17.47 -22.40
CA SER A 162 -15.24 -18.49 -22.40
C SER A 162 -15.26 -19.41 -21.15
N ASP A 163 -14.21 -19.41 -20.33
CA ASP A 163 -14.17 -20.13 -19.05
C ASP A 163 -13.60 -19.20 -17.97
N PHE A 164 -14.46 -18.69 -17.09
CA PHE A 164 -14.08 -17.85 -15.93
C PHE A 164 -12.96 -18.48 -15.07
N GLY A 165 -12.77 -19.80 -15.19
CA GLY A 165 -11.72 -20.51 -14.50
C GLY A 165 -10.44 -20.72 -15.29
N ASP A 166 -10.36 -20.47 -16.59
CA ASP A 166 -9.26 -20.85 -17.51
C ASP A 166 -9.33 -19.92 -18.74
N CYS A 167 -8.84 -18.69 -18.57
CA CYS A 167 -9.11 -17.59 -19.50
C CYS A 167 -8.40 -17.77 -20.85
N ASP A 168 -7.25 -18.45 -20.88
CA ASP A 168 -6.53 -18.75 -22.11
C ASP A 168 -6.91 -20.12 -22.73
N GLY A 169 -7.61 -20.98 -21.99
CA GLY A 169 -8.11 -22.27 -22.44
C GLY A 169 -7.05 -23.37 -22.52
N ASP A 170 -5.92 -23.25 -21.81
CA ASP A 170 -4.86 -24.27 -21.77
C ASP A 170 -5.23 -25.51 -20.93
N GLY A 171 -6.31 -25.41 -20.13
CA GLY A 171 -6.82 -26.44 -19.23
C GLY A 171 -6.30 -26.36 -17.79
N VAL A 172 -5.59 -25.29 -17.43
CA VAL A 172 -5.16 -24.91 -16.08
C VAL A 172 -6.14 -23.88 -15.55
N LEU A 173 -6.38 -23.91 -14.23
CA LEU A 173 -7.31 -22.95 -13.64
C LEU A 173 -6.57 -21.68 -13.25
N ALA A 174 -7.19 -20.51 -13.41
CA ALA A 174 -6.71 -19.17 -13.03
C ALA A 174 -6.01 -19.11 -11.65
N GLU A 175 -6.48 -19.90 -10.67
CA GLU A 175 -5.90 -19.93 -9.32
C GLU A 175 -4.52 -20.63 -9.24
N VAL A 176 -4.20 -21.44 -10.23
CA VAL A 176 -2.94 -22.19 -10.38
C VAL A 176 -2.16 -21.73 -11.61
N ASP A 177 -2.81 -20.99 -12.51
CA ASP A 177 -2.19 -20.48 -13.70
C ASP A 177 -1.17 -19.39 -13.37
N CYS A 178 0.00 -19.48 -13.99
CA CYS A 178 1.00 -18.45 -13.84
C CYS A 178 0.66 -17.21 -14.65
N ASP A 179 0.02 -17.36 -15.81
CA ASP A 179 -0.57 -16.27 -16.57
C ASP A 179 -1.80 -16.79 -17.33
N ASP A 180 -2.97 -16.62 -16.70
CA ASP A 180 -4.26 -17.07 -17.24
C ASP A 180 -4.65 -16.36 -18.55
N THR A 181 -3.84 -15.43 -19.05
CA THR A 181 -4.03 -14.77 -20.33
C THR A 181 -3.08 -15.26 -21.44
N ASP A 182 -2.16 -16.18 -21.12
CA ASP A 182 -1.16 -16.73 -22.05
C ASP A 182 -1.15 -18.26 -22.06
N TYR A 183 -1.82 -18.83 -23.07
CA TYR A 183 -1.96 -20.27 -23.31
C TYR A 183 -0.66 -21.11 -23.22
N ASP A 184 0.51 -20.49 -23.44
CA ASP A 184 1.80 -21.18 -23.33
C ASP A 184 2.34 -21.26 -21.87
N VAL A 185 1.67 -20.65 -20.88
CA VAL A 185 2.16 -20.38 -19.52
C VAL A 185 1.22 -20.91 -18.42
N GLY A 186 0.91 -22.21 -18.41
CA GLY A 186 0.15 -22.82 -17.30
C GLY A 186 0.87 -22.87 -15.93
N THR A 187 0.83 -24.02 -15.23
CA THR A 187 1.27 -24.18 -13.81
C THR A 187 2.77 -23.90 -13.48
N THR A 188 3.59 -23.50 -14.44
CA THR A 188 5.00 -23.14 -14.22
C THR A 188 5.35 -21.90 -15.02
N GLY A 189 5.80 -20.85 -14.34
CA GLY A 189 6.06 -19.55 -14.95
C GLY A 189 6.86 -18.64 -14.03
N THR A 190 6.98 -17.37 -14.42
CA THR A 190 7.76 -16.36 -13.68
C THR A 190 6.95 -15.09 -13.38
N SER A 191 5.63 -15.23 -13.26
CA SER A 191 4.72 -14.11 -13.01
C SER A 191 4.74 -13.61 -11.56
N GLY A 192 5.23 -14.43 -10.63
CA GLY A 192 5.25 -14.12 -9.20
C GLY A 192 3.89 -14.23 -8.51
N SER A 193 2.87 -14.78 -9.16
CA SER A 193 1.52 -14.95 -8.57
C SER A 193 1.46 -15.97 -7.43
N SER A 194 2.33 -16.98 -7.44
CA SER A 194 2.41 -18.06 -6.46
C SER A 194 3.84 -18.59 -6.31
N SER A 195 4.08 -19.48 -5.34
CA SER A 195 5.40 -20.12 -5.17
C SER A 195 5.85 -20.92 -6.40
N GLU A 196 4.92 -21.49 -7.15
CA GLU A 196 5.13 -22.28 -8.36
C GLU A 196 5.40 -21.41 -9.59
N CYS A 197 4.97 -20.15 -9.53
CA CYS A 197 5.11 -19.13 -10.57
C CYS A 197 6.18 -18.09 -10.23
N ALA A 198 7.04 -18.35 -9.24
CA ALA A 198 7.94 -17.35 -8.69
C ALA A 198 8.87 -16.75 -9.76
N GLY A 199 8.91 -15.41 -9.82
CA GLY A 199 9.84 -14.68 -10.68
C GLY A 199 11.28 -14.75 -10.17
N THR A 200 12.26 -14.28 -10.97
CA THR A 200 13.64 -14.20 -10.46
C THR A 200 13.79 -13.05 -9.47
N ASP A 201 13.18 -11.91 -9.79
CA ASP A 201 13.06 -10.72 -8.95
C ASP A 201 11.88 -9.85 -9.41
N CYS A 202 11.53 -8.81 -8.64
CA CYS A 202 10.42 -7.90 -8.98
C CYS A 202 10.58 -7.24 -10.35
N LEU A 203 11.82 -6.92 -10.77
CA LEU A 203 12.05 -6.28 -12.05
C LEU A 203 11.76 -7.24 -13.21
N SER A 204 12.16 -8.50 -13.10
CA SER A 204 11.87 -9.54 -14.10
C SER A 204 10.37 -9.78 -14.27
N ILE A 205 9.61 -9.77 -13.17
CA ILE A 205 8.15 -9.87 -13.19
C ILE A 205 7.55 -8.70 -13.98
N LEU A 206 8.01 -7.49 -13.65
CA LEU A 206 7.53 -6.26 -14.29
C LEU A 206 7.88 -6.20 -15.79
N GLU A 207 9.13 -6.46 -16.17
CA GLU A 207 9.61 -6.38 -17.56
C GLU A 207 8.96 -7.44 -18.47
N ASN A 208 8.58 -8.59 -17.90
CA ASN A 208 7.86 -9.63 -18.63
C ASN A 208 6.35 -9.36 -18.75
N GLY A 209 5.83 -8.27 -18.17
CA GLY A 209 4.42 -7.88 -18.28
C GLY A 209 3.49 -8.46 -17.22
N TYR A 210 4.01 -9.20 -16.25
CA TYR A 210 3.20 -9.90 -15.23
C TYR A 210 2.85 -9.03 -13.99
N SER A 211 3.17 -7.74 -14.02
CA SER A 211 2.88 -6.85 -12.89
C SER A 211 1.39 -6.52 -12.81
N THR A 212 0.78 -6.82 -11.67
CA THR A 212 -0.59 -6.42 -11.30
C THR A 212 -0.64 -5.15 -10.42
N GLY A 213 0.51 -4.46 -10.28
CA GLY A 213 0.66 -3.25 -9.46
C GLY A 213 1.58 -3.45 -8.26
N ASP A 214 1.65 -2.46 -7.35
CA ASP A 214 2.41 -2.59 -6.11
C ASP A 214 1.77 -3.63 -5.19
N GLY A 215 2.57 -4.55 -4.64
CA GLY A 215 2.00 -5.61 -3.81
C GLY A 215 2.97 -6.73 -3.48
N TYR A 216 2.41 -7.83 -3.01
CA TYR A 216 3.17 -9.04 -2.68
C TYR A 216 3.32 -9.92 -3.91
N TYR A 217 4.54 -10.39 -4.13
CA TYR A 217 4.90 -11.31 -5.21
C TYR A 217 5.85 -12.38 -4.70
N TRP A 218 5.84 -13.53 -5.36
CA TRP A 218 6.77 -14.62 -5.11
C TRP A 218 8.01 -14.49 -5.99
N ILE A 219 9.19 -14.57 -5.36
CA ILE A 219 10.47 -14.62 -6.07
C ILE A 219 11.29 -15.83 -5.65
N ALA A 220 12.11 -16.33 -6.56
CA ALA A 220 13.07 -17.41 -6.34
C ALA A 220 14.40 -17.09 -7.05
N PRO A 221 15.22 -16.16 -6.50
CA PRO A 221 16.54 -15.89 -7.04
C PRO A 221 17.47 -17.10 -6.91
N TYR A 222 18.12 -17.50 -8.01
CA TYR A 222 19.10 -18.60 -8.04
C TYR A 222 18.55 -19.93 -7.52
N ASP A 223 19.16 -20.47 -6.46
CA ASP A 223 18.84 -21.75 -5.84
C ASP A 223 18.03 -21.56 -4.54
N LEU A 224 17.47 -20.36 -4.30
CA LEU A 224 16.60 -20.12 -3.15
C LEU A 224 15.23 -20.79 -3.36
N GLU A 225 14.68 -21.35 -2.28
CA GLU A 225 13.28 -21.77 -2.27
C GLU A 225 12.39 -20.53 -2.47
N PRO A 226 11.30 -20.60 -3.24
CA PRO A 226 10.38 -19.49 -3.46
C PRO A 226 9.91 -18.85 -2.15
N PHE A 227 9.91 -17.52 -2.10
CA PHE A 227 9.41 -16.76 -0.96
C PHE A 227 8.75 -15.45 -1.40
N GLU A 228 7.86 -14.95 -0.55
CA GLU A 228 7.11 -13.73 -0.80
C GLU A 228 7.94 -12.47 -0.44
N VAL A 229 7.86 -11.47 -1.30
CA VAL A 229 8.41 -10.13 -1.11
C VAL A 229 7.38 -9.07 -1.46
N TYR A 230 7.57 -7.84 -0.98
CA TYR A 230 6.81 -6.70 -1.46
C TYR A 230 7.56 -6.07 -2.63
N CYS A 231 6.89 -5.98 -3.77
CA CYS A 231 7.35 -5.28 -4.96
C CYS A 231 6.66 -3.93 -5.10
N ASP A 232 7.44 -2.86 -5.24
CA ASP A 232 6.95 -1.59 -5.76
C ASP A 232 7.18 -1.58 -7.28
N MET A 233 6.09 -1.71 -8.03
CA MET A 233 6.01 -1.81 -9.48
C MET A 233 5.68 -0.47 -10.15
N THR A 234 5.42 0.60 -9.38
CA THR A 234 4.98 1.89 -9.91
C THR A 234 6.01 3.01 -9.77
N THR A 235 6.75 3.08 -8.65
CA THR A 235 7.64 4.20 -8.34
C THR A 235 8.87 4.18 -9.23
N ASP A 236 9.17 5.29 -9.92
CA ASP A 236 10.34 5.44 -10.81
C ASP A 236 10.52 4.25 -11.78
N GLY A 237 9.41 3.83 -12.38
CA GLY A 237 9.38 2.72 -13.35
C GLY A 237 9.32 1.33 -12.72
N GLY A 238 9.21 1.21 -11.39
CA GLY A 238 8.93 -0.05 -10.71
C GLY A 238 10.09 -1.04 -10.64
N GLY A 239 9.76 -2.28 -10.28
CA GLY A 239 10.71 -3.41 -10.18
C GLY A 239 11.51 -3.42 -8.88
N TRP A 240 11.04 -2.69 -7.86
CA TRP A 240 11.73 -2.54 -6.58
C TRP A 240 11.38 -3.66 -5.61
N VAL A 241 12.38 -4.32 -5.04
CA VAL A 241 12.20 -5.30 -3.95
C VAL A 241 12.34 -4.59 -2.61
N LEU A 242 11.33 -4.66 -1.73
CA LEU A 242 11.50 -4.28 -0.32
C LEU A 242 12.46 -5.28 0.35
N PHE A 243 13.62 -4.80 0.80
CA PHE A 243 14.63 -5.62 1.46
C PHE A 243 14.81 -5.30 2.94
N GLY A 244 14.19 -4.23 3.45
CA GLY A 244 14.22 -3.95 4.88
C GLY A 244 13.18 -2.93 5.34
N ASP A 245 12.75 -3.06 6.58
CA ASP A 245 11.78 -2.17 7.23
C ASP A 245 12.13 -1.99 8.71
N ILE A 246 12.32 -0.74 9.14
CA ILE A 246 12.64 -0.41 10.54
C ILE A 246 11.82 0.80 11.01
N ASP A 247 11.35 0.75 12.25
CA ASP A 247 10.64 1.84 12.95
C ASP A 247 11.42 2.39 14.16
N SER A 248 12.59 1.81 14.40
CA SER A 248 13.52 2.14 15.45
C SER A 248 14.90 2.20 14.84
N ALA A 249 15.80 3.01 15.41
CA ALA A 249 17.21 2.90 15.09
C ALA A 249 17.90 1.80 15.90
N TYR A 250 17.26 1.26 16.94
CA TYR A 250 17.87 0.42 17.99
C TYR A 250 17.25 -0.98 18.05
N ASP A 251 18.12 -2.00 18.13
CA ASP A 251 17.85 -3.44 18.26
C ASP A 251 16.74 -3.94 17.31
N ASN A 252 16.74 -3.47 16.06
CA ASN A 252 15.85 -4.02 15.02
C ASN A 252 16.14 -5.51 14.79
N PHE A 253 17.40 -5.92 14.96
CA PHE A 253 17.84 -7.30 14.74
C PHE A 253 18.68 -7.80 15.91
N SER A 254 18.47 -9.05 16.33
CA SER A 254 19.25 -9.65 17.41
C SER A 254 20.74 -9.69 17.06
N GLY A 255 21.55 -8.93 17.79
CA GLY A 255 23.01 -8.94 17.66
C GLY A 255 23.59 -7.78 16.85
N SER A 256 22.82 -6.73 16.57
CA SER A 256 23.19 -5.54 15.80
C SER A 256 23.84 -5.89 14.45
N VAL A 257 23.01 -6.06 13.43
CA VAL A 257 23.44 -6.45 12.08
C VAL A 257 22.94 -5.44 11.05
N PRO A 258 23.69 -5.19 9.96
CA PRO A 258 23.23 -4.27 8.93
C PRO A 258 21.93 -4.77 8.30
N VAL A 259 21.00 -3.85 8.05
CA VAL A 259 19.81 -4.11 7.23
C VAL A 259 20.28 -4.65 5.87
N GLY A 260 19.72 -5.76 5.41
CA GLY A 260 20.10 -6.38 4.15
C GLY A 260 21.13 -7.51 4.24
N THR A 261 21.49 -8.00 5.43
CA THR A 261 22.52 -9.06 5.62
C THR A 261 21.97 -10.42 6.04
N GLN A 262 20.68 -10.52 6.36
CA GLN A 262 20.04 -11.75 6.84
C GLN A 262 18.55 -11.72 6.51
N PHE A 263 17.96 -12.90 6.27
CA PHE A 263 16.52 -13.10 6.20
C PHE A 263 15.91 -13.09 7.61
N LEU A 264 15.24 -11.99 7.96
CA LEU A 264 14.64 -11.74 9.27
C LEU A 264 13.29 -11.05 9.12
N GLY A 265 12.41 -11.26 10.10
CA GLY A 265 11.12 -10.58 10.20
C GLY A 265 10.08 -11.10 9.22
N VAL A 266 9.02 -10.30 9.05
CA VAL A 266 7.89 -10.54 8.14
C VAL A 266 7.80 -9.33 7.22
N VAL A 267 7.63 -9.56 5.92
CA VAL A 267 7.50 -8.48 4.94
C VAL A 267 6.36 -7.52 5.34
N GLY A 268 6.60 -6.22 5.23
CA GLY A 268 5.64 -5.18 5.63
C GLY A 268 5.62 -4.82 7.13
N GLU A 269 6.33 -5.55 7.97
CA GLU A 269 6.45 -5.30 9.42
C GLU A 269 7.85 -4.79 9.80
N PRO A 270 7.98 -3.85 10.77
CA PRO A 270 9.28 -3.44 11.28
C PRO A 270 10.11 -4.60 11.84
N GLY A 271 11.42 -4.56 11.60
CA GLY A 271 12.34 -5.67 11.88
C GLY A 271 12.47 -6.66 10.72
N TYR A 272 11.98 -6.30 9.53
CA TYR A 272 12.18 -7.05 8.30
C TYR A 272 13.53 -6.76 7.66
N SER A 273 14.18 -7.81 7.16
CA SER A 273 15.42 -7.74 6.38
C SER A 273 15.52 -8.95 5.45
N LEU A 274 16.06 -8.76 4.24
CA LEU A 274 16.50 -9.84 3.34
C LEU A 274 18.03 -9.92 3.30
N ASP A 275 18.62 -11.04 2.88
CA ASP A 275 20.07 -11.10 2.61
C ASP A 275 20.37 -10.75 1.15
N LEU A 276 20.85 -9.53 0.90
CA LEU A 276 21.12 -9.05 -0.44
C LEU A 276 22.16 -9.89 -1.19
N ASN A 277 23.11 -10.52 -0.49
CA ASN A 277 24.12 -11.36 -1.15
C ASN A 277 23.53 -12.69 -1.64
N GLU A 278 22.46 -13.16 -1.00
CA GLU A 278 21.69 -14.33 -1.45
C GLU A 278 20.73 -13.94 -2.58
N LEU A 279 20.11 -12.75 -2.52
CA LEU A 279 19.24 -12.25 -3.59
C LEU A 279 19.99 -11.98 -4.91
N ASN A 280 21.25 -11.53 -4.83
CA ASN A 280 22.08 -11.28 -6.01
C ASN A 280 23.48 -11.86 -5.79
N GLN A 281 23.74 -13.01 -6.41
CA GLN A 281 25.01 -13.73 -6.32
C GLN A 281 26.03 -13.32 -7.39
N VAL A 282 25.71 -12.33 -8.24
CA VAL A 282 26.65 -11.80 -9.25
C VAL A 282 27.85 -11.11 -8.56
N GLN A 283 29.05 -11.32 -9.13
CA GLN A 283 30.29 -10.79 -8.58
C GLN A 283 30.39 -9.25 -8.69
N GLU A 284 29.99 -8.69 -9.83
CA GLU A 284 29.94 -7.25 -10.08
C GLU A 284 28.58 -6.89 -10.65
N ALA A 285 27.81 -6.09 -9.91
CA ALA A 285 26.49 -5.64 -10.31
C ALA A 285 26.33 -4.13 -10.04
N SER A 286 25.57 -3.47 -10.90
CA SER A 286 24.96 -2.17 -10.58
C SER A 286 23.68 -2.43 -9.78
N PHE A 287 23.29 -1.48 -8.95
CA PHE A 287 22.02 -1.54 -8.26
C PHE A 287 21.55 -0.13 -7.88
N ASP A 288 20.24 0.01 -7.80
CA ASP A 288 19.56 1.22 -7.40
C ASP A 288 19.00 1.04 -5.99
N VAL A 289 18.91 2.12 -5.22
CA VAL A 289 18.32 2.08 -3.88
C VAL A 289 17.29 3.18 -3.73
N MET A 290 16.13 2.80 -3.20
CA MET A 290 15.10 3.71 -2.75
C MET A 290 14.95 3.59 -1.24
N ILE A 291 14.89 4.72 -0.55
CA ILE A 291 14.55 4.80 0.87
C ILE A 291 13.27 5.60 1.01
N GLN A 292 12.23 4.99 1.55
CA GLN A 292 11.01 5.66 1.96
C GLN A 292 11.10 6.03 3.44
N TYR A 293 10.76 7.27 3.78
CA TYR A 293 10.72 7.79 5.14
C TYR A 293 9.29 8.16 5.52
N GLY A 294 8.82 7.70 6.68
CA GLY A 294 7.45 7.92 7.14
C GLY A 294 6.57 6.66 7.09
N GLY A 295 5.39 6.77 7.67
CA GLY A 295 4.40 5.70 7.78
C GLY A 295 3.46 5.64 6.59
N ALA A 296 2.31 6.29 6.72
CA ALA A 296 1.28 6.33 5.67
C ALA A 296 1.63 7.35 4.58
N ASP A 297 2.07 8.55 4.97
CA ASP A 297 2.52 9.56 4.03
C ASP A 297 4.05 9.53 3.96
N VAL A 298 4.59 9.07 2.83
CA VAL A 298 6.02 8.82 2.68
C VAL A 298 6.72 9.88 1.86
N LYS A 299 7.97 10.17 2.24
CA LYS A 299 8.96 10.79 1.34
C LYS A 299 9.83 9.67 0.77
N ALA A 300 9.87 9.52 -0.55
CA ALA A 300 10.84 8.64 -1.21
C ALA A 300 12.10 9.42 -1.60
N GLU A 301 13.27 8.82 -1.41
CA GLU A 301 14.55 9.30 -1.97
C GLU A 301 15.19 8.14 -2.73
N ILE A 302 15.53 8.39 -4.00
CA ILE A 302 16.00 7.37 -4.95
C ILE A 302 17.39 7.79 -5.43
N VAL A 303 18.32 6.84 -5.43
CA VAL A 303 19.66 7.02 -5.99
C VAL A 303 20.03 5.79 -6.81
N ASN A 304 20.36 6.03 -8.07
CA ASN A 304 20.54 4.98 -9.08
C ASN A 304 22.01 4.79 -9.45
N GLY A 305 22.47 3.55 -9.57
CA GLY A 305 23.82 3.23 -10.07
C GLY A 305 24.91 3.02 -9.01
N TYR A 306 24.55 2.56 -7.81
CA TYR A 306 25.57 2.02 -6.89
C TYR A 306 26.19 0.75 -7.47
N THR A 307 27.40 0.42 -7.01
CA THR A 307 28.12 -0.76 -7.49
C THR A 307 28.55 -1.66 -6.36
N LYS A 308 28.42 -2.96 -6.60
CA LYS A 308 28.82 -4.05 -5.72
C LYS A 308 30.15 -4.64 -6.24
N PRO A 309 31.32 -4.28 -5.67
CA PRO A 309 32.58 -4.89 -6.03
C PRO A 309 32.77 -6.20 -5.26
N ASP A 310 33.34 -7.21 -5.91
CA ASP A 310 33.82 -8.44 -5.27
C ASP A 310 32.74 -9.30 -4.58
N GLY A 311 31.51 -9.29 -5.09
CA GLY A 311 30.48 -10.23 -4.67
C GLY A 311 29.83 -9.93 -3.31
N THR A 312 30.14 -8.79 -2.67
CA THR A 312 29.44 -8.35 -1.45
C THR A 312 28.85 -6.96 -1.56
N PHE A 313 27.60 -6.79 -1.10
CA PHE A 313 26.97 -5.47 -0.97
C PHE A 313 27.59 -4.63 0.14
N PHE A 314 28.17 -5.26 1.17
CA PHE A 314 28.57 -4.58 2.39
C PHE A 314 30.07 -4.41 2.44
N VAL A 315 30.52 -3.18 2.24
CA VAL A 315 31.94 -2.81 2.31
C VAL A 315 32.27 -2.33 3.72
N PRO A 316 33.17 -3.01 4.46
CA PRO A 316 33.62 -2.55 5.76
C PRO A 316 34.45 -1.26 5.62
N PRO A 317 34.54 -0.43 6.66
CA PRO A 317 35.23 0.85 6.60
C PRO A 317 36.74 0.64 6.41
N THR A 318 37.37 1.54 5.66
CA THR A 318 38.78 1.47 5.25
C THR A 318 39.80 1.73 6.37
N GLN A 319 39.38 2.10 7.59
CA GLN A 319 40.25 2.38 8.74
C GLN A 319 40.13 1.26 9.78
N GLN A 320 41.16 0.42 9.86
CA GLN A 320 41.12 -0.96 10.33
C GLN A 320 41.15 -1.20 11.85
N ASP A 321 41.12 -0.20 12.72
CA ASP A 321 41.30 -0.51 14.16
C ASP A 321 39.99 -0.71 14.92
N PHE A 322 38.85 -0.18 14.43
CA PHE A 322 37.52 -0.37 15.02
C PHE A 322 36.45 0.01 13.97
N ALA A 323 35.91 -0.94 13.22
CA ALA A 323 34.89 -0.66 12.21
C ALA A 323 33.51 -0.44 12.90
N TYR A 324 33.06 0.82 13.00
CA TYR A 324 31.81 1.20 13.67
C TYR A 324 30.61 1.31 12.70
N TYR A 325 30.86 1.46 11.41
CA TYR A 325 29.90 1.76 10.36
C TYR A 325 30.48 1.25 9.04
N GLY A 326 29.68 1.07 8.01
CA GLY A 326 30.18 0.68 6.70
C GLY A 326 29.35 1.25 5.56
N LEU A 327 29.63 0.79 4.36
CA LEU A 327 28.92 1.21 3.16
C LEU A 327 28.15 0.04 2.55
N LEU A 328 26.95 0.32 2.05
CA LEU A 328 26.28 -0.53 1.09
C LEU A 328 26.68 -0.03 -0.31
N GLY A 329 27.43 -0.84 -1.05
CA GLY A 329 28.17 -0.43 -2.25
C GLY A 329 29.57 0.17 -1.95
N SER A 330 30.28 0.55 -3.01
CA SER A 330 31.72 0.86 -2.94
C SER A 330 32.11 2.33 -2.89
N SER A 331 31.26 3.21 -3.42
CA SER A 331 31.53 4.63 -3.63
C SER A 331 30.25 5.45 -3.59
N ASP A 332 30.38 6.78 -3.54
CA ASP A 332 29.22 7.65 -3.69
C ASP A 332 28.70 7.67 -5.13
N VAL A 333 27.40 7.86 -5.22
CA VAL A 333 26.69 8.18 -6.46
C VAL A 333 26.13 9.58 -6.27
N ASP A 334 26.47 10.50 -7.17
CA ASP A 334 26.08 11.91 -7.09
C ASP A 334 26.38 12.59 -5.74
N GLY A 335 27.48 12.20 -5.08
CA GLY A 335 27.89 12.73 -3.79
C GLY A 335 27.19 12.10 -2.57
N LEU A 336 26.32 11.10 -2.78
CA LEU A 336 25.63 10.37 -1.72
C LEU A 336 26.20 8.96 -1.53
N TYR A 337 26.69 8.71 -0.33
CA TYR A 337 27.06 7.39 0.17
C TYR A 337 25.85 6.72 0.83
N LEU A 338 25.71 5.41 0.66
CA LEU A 338 24.83 4.58 1.46
C LEU A 338 25.59 4.08 2.69
N SER A 339 25.44 4.76 3.82
CA SER A 339 26.19 4.47 5.03
C SER A 339 25.30 3.83 6.08
N TYR A 340 25.76 2.72 6.68
CA TYR A 340 25.04 2.01 7.73
C TYR A 340 25.78 2.05 9.08
N CYS A 341 25.01 1.93 10.15
CA CYS A 341 25.45 1.71 11.52
C CYS A 341 24.95 0.34 11.97
N ALA A 342 25.86 -0.58 12.33
CA ALA A 342 25.59 -1.92 12.87
C ALA A 342 26.88 -2.57 13.43
N THR A 343 26.77 -3.64 14.23
CA THR A 343 27.79 -4.51 14.88
C THR A 343 28.05 -4.32 16.40
N VAL A 344 28.23 -5.46 17.10
CA VAL A 344 28.47 -5.54 18.55
C VAL A 344 29.82 -4.93 18.94
N GLY A 345 29.74 -3.79 19.64
CA GLY A 345 30.86 -3.10 20.28
C GLY A 345 30.85 -1.60 20.02
N SER A 346 30.30 -1.19 18.89
CA SER A 346 30.66 0.07 18.24
C SER A 346 29.51 0.76 17.50
N CYS A 347 28.40 0.11 17.18
CA CYS A 347 27.15 0.84 16.92
C CYS A 347 26.14 0.62 18.03
N SER A 348 26.56 0.23 19.24
CA SER A 348 25.72 0.19 20.47
C SER A 348 24.29 -0.37 20.32
N GLY A 349 24.06 -1.33 19.41
CA GLY A 349 22.73 -1.88 19.13
C GLY A 349 21.92 -1.12 18.08
N TYR A 350 22.47 -0.08 17.47
CA TYR A 350 21.81 0.69 16.43
C TYR A 350 22.03 0.04 15.06
N ASP A 351 20.92 -0.18 14.36
CA ASP A 351 20.82 -0.90 13.09
C ASP A 351 20.03 -0.04 12.10
N TYR A 352 20.72 0.83 11.36
CA TYR A 352 20.09 1.65 10.33
C TYR A 352 21.04 1.90 9.16
N LEU A 353 20.45 2.06 7.98
CA LEU A 353 21.09 2.47 6.73
C LEU A 353 20.51 3.83 6.32
N ASN A 354 21.31 4.75 5.78
CA ASN A 354 20.81 6.03 5.28
C ASN A 354 21.72 6.63 4.21
N PHE A 355 21.16 7.46 3.33
CA PHE A 355 21.94 8.30 2.42
C PHE A 355 22.68 9.39 3.19
N SER A 356 23.95 9.59 2.86
CA SER A 356 24.85 10.50 3.57
C SER A 356 25.82 11.16 2.61
N LEU A 357 26.04 12.47 2.76
CA LEU A 357 27.10 13.22 2.05
C LEU A 357 28.53 12.85 2.53
N SER A 358 28.66 11.83 3.38
CA SER A 358 29.93 11.37 3.92
C SER A 358 29.92 9.85 4.01
N SER A 359 31.06 9.23 3.66
CA SER A 359 31.32 7.80 3.83
C SER A 359 31.49 7.35 5.29
N GLY A 360 31.34 8.28 6.24
CA GLY A 360 31.35 8.03 7.66
C GLY A 360 29.96 7.75 8.23
N LEU A 361 29.87 7.68 9.56
CA LEU A 361 28.59 7.55 10.26
C LEU A 361 27.63 8.69 9.86
N PRO A 362 26.38 8.38 9.48
CA PRO A 362 25.36 9.38 9.17
C PRO A 362 25.18 10.38 10.31
N SER A 363 25.13 11.68 9.99
CA SER A 363 24.94 12.77 10.95
C SER A 363 23.87 13.75 10.48
N SER A 364 23.32 14.56 11.39
CA SER A 364 22.29 15.54 11.04
C SER A 364 22.71 16.54 9.96
N ALA A 365 24.02 16.77 9.80
CA ALA A 365 24.59 17.66 8.78
C ALA A 365 24.69 17.00 7.40
N ASN A 366 24.72 15.67 7.33
CA ASN A 366 25.06 14.93 6.11
C ASN A 366 23.92 14.08 5.56
N VAL A 367 22.89 13.77 6.36
CA VAL A 367 21.67 13.11 5.87
C VAL A 367 20.62 14.14 5.47
N SER A 368 19.77 13.85 4.50
CA SER A 368 18.63 14.69 4.16
C SER A 368 17.61 14.67 5.31
N CYS A 369 17.22 13.47 5.76
CA CYS A 369 16.36 13.19 6.90
C CYS A 369 16.49 11.72 7.37
N GLY A 370 15.63 11.22 8.27
CA GLY A 370 15.66 9.83 8.76
C GLY A 370 16.58 9.58 9.96
N PHE A 371 16.88 8.31 10.26
CA PHE A 371 17.76 7.93 11.37
C PHE A 371 19.22 8.32 11.12
N TYR A 372 19.89 8.83 12.16
CA TYR A 372 21.29 9.22 12.13
C TYR A 372 21.93 9.17 13.53
N SER A 373 23.26 9.36 13.57
CA SER A 373 24.13 9.36 14.76
C SER A 373 24.23 8.03 15.52
N TYR A 374 25.23 8.00 16.40
CA TYR A 374 25.46 6.93 17.36
C TYR A 374 24.31 6.72 18.36
N TYR A 375 23.34 7.63 18.43
CA TYR A 375 22.19 7.53 19.33
C TYR A 375 20.88 7.23 18.59
N GLY A 376 20.93 6.97 17.28
CA GLY A 376 19.73 6.66 16.51
C GLY A 376 18.70 7.80 16.50
N SER A 377 19.17 9.04 16.46
CA SER A 377 18.29 10.22 16.42
C SER A 377 17.56 10.31 15.08
N TRP A 378 16.33 10.83 15.10
CA TRP A 378 15.54 11.08 13.89
C TRP A 378 15.68 12.53 13.40
N LYS A 379 16.00 12.72 12.12
CA LYS A 379 15.93 14.01 11.45
C LYS A 379 14.60 14.08 10.69
N TYR A 380 13.82 15.13 10.95
CA TYR A 380 12.53 15.37 10.30
C TYR A 380 12.63 15.31 8.77
N CYS A 381 11.69 14.59 8.14
CA CYS A 381 11.54 14.45 6.70
C CYS A 381 10.42 15.35 6.18
N PRO A 382 10.72 16.47 5.49
CA PRO A 382 9.68 17.29 4.87
C PRO A 382 8.92 16.49 3.80
N GLY A 383 7.59 16.52 3.85
CA GLY A 383 6.73 15.79 2.90
C GLY A 383 6.33 14.38 3.34
N ALA A 384 6.89 13.88 4.44
CA ALA A 384 6.41 12.68 5.12
C ALA A 384 5.58 13.04 6.35
N ASP A 385 4.83 12.07 6.88
CA ASP A 385 4.22 12.16 8.20
C ASP A 385 5.26 12.17 9.34
N SER A 386 4.78 12.21 10.60
CA SER A 386 5.64 12.26 11.78
C SER A 386 6.16 10.89 12.24
N GLU A 387 5.80 9.80 11.57
CA GLU A 387 6.20 8.46 11.95
C GLU A 387 7.69 8.24 11.65
N GLN A 388 8.40 7.62 12.60
CA GLN A 388 9.83 7.35 12.46
C GLN A 388 10.03 5.97 11.85
N ARG A 389 9.77 5.84 10.55
CA ARG A 389 9.89 4.57 9.84
C ARG A 389 10.72 4.75 8.58
N MET A 390 11.56 3.76 8.29
CA MET A 390 12.38 3.70 7.08
C MET A 390 12.19 2.34 6.41
N ARG A 391 11.78 2.38 5.14
CA ARG A 391 11.68 1.21 4.27
C ARG A 391 12.73 1.30 3.18
N TYR A 392 13.41 0.19 2.93
CA TYR A 392 14.56 0.11 2.05
C TYR A 392 14.24 -0.82 0.88
N PHE A 393 14.37 -0.29 -0.32
CA PHE A 393 14.09 -0.99 -1.56
C PHE A 393 15.33 -1.04 -2.44
N ILE A 394 15.46 -2.12 -3.20
CA ILE A 394 16.59 -2.35 -4.11
C ILE A 394 16.09 -2.86 -5.46
N ARG A 395 16.78 -2.50 -6.52
CA ARG A 395 16.57 -2.96 -7.90
C ARG A 395 17.94 -3.13 -8.57
N TYR A 396 18.10 -4.10 -9.47
CA TYR A 396 19.40 -4.46 -10.08
C TYR A 396 19.46 -4.17 -11.58
#